data_AF-A0A940IG17-F1
#
_entry.id   AF-A0A940IG17-F1
#
_cell.length_a   1.000
_cell.length_b   1.000
_cell.length_c   1.000
_cell.angle_alpha   90.00
_cell.angle_beta   90.00
_cell.angle_gamma   90.00
#
_symmetry.space_group_name_H-M   'P 1'
#
loop_
_entity.id
_entity.type
_entity.pdbx_description
1 polymer ?
#
loop_
_entity_poly.entity_id
_entity_poly.type
_entity_poly.pdbx_seq_one_letter_code
_entity_poly.pdbx_strand_id
1 'polypeptide(L)'
;MSCPRPAEVLSPHWIHVLHNPEDEKEDRRYFYPEFVEFCYGSGRNAGMDIWRMPVGREVPALSWGGNCPVLLKELTLYLLPYDIVVYSLETYIESSDMNDFTSAMSRLRTLSFYDRERCPELYESAAVPLTEAFRKLSPGSGRTGTVSFGSLLENGNKLKIFQITNASGLSALDSRRKDFLLFELGTVSRIGSCENKGSDGIAEEYIDGLLAGGKLCFYNNWTALSLFDTFTILADNAPDWLVMNWRSSYFRMIYLHSLFLKFYLFRLNMRFRKGCFKASALDDELLAFENKYCFHKISYNFLPLQIYKAIDRSFEISEEREQLYHLIAMESRQAEEKNDRKVNSLLLFLTLLTMFSTIWDTTSLLNELYPYSDYVGSSVIGFRAATSLISLLILAVISGIFLRRRKI
;
A
#
# COMPACT_ATOMS: atom_id res chain seq x y z
N MET A 1 -7.07 -22.41 -11.68
CA MET A 1 -8.23 -21.92 -12.46
C MET A 1 -7.82 -20.60 -13.09
N SER A 2 -7.68 -20.56 -14.42
CA SER A 2 -7.37 -19.33 -15.15
C SER A 2 -8.53 -18.35 -15.02
N CYS A 3 -8.31 -17.21 -14.38
CA CYS A 3 -9.28 -16.12 -14.42
C CYS A 3 -9.51 -15.69 -15.88
N PRO A 4 -10.76 -15.39 -16.28
CA PRO A 4 -11.08 -14.93 -17.64
C PRO A 4 -10.32 -13.64 -17.97
N ARG A 5 -9.99 -13.44 -19.26
CA ARG A 5 -9.28 -12.24 -19.72
C ARG A 5 -10.21 -11.02 -19.56
N PRO A 6 -9.73 -9.85 -19.10
CA PRO A 6 -10.59 -8.67 -18.87
C PRO A 6 -11.48 -8.30 -20.08
N ALA A 7 -10.97 -8.48 -21.30
CA ALA A 7 -11.69 -8.21 -22.54
C ALA A 7 -12.95 -9.06 -22.78
N GLU A 8 -12.95 -10.30 -22.27
CA GLU A 8 -14.10 -11.20 -22.38
C GLU A 8 -15.21 -10.85 -21.38
N VAL A 9 -14.89 -10.04 -20.36
CA VAL A 9 -15.77 -9.83 -19.21
C VAL A 9 -16.32 -8.40 -19.16
N LEU A 10 -15.52 -7.39 -19.51
CA LEU A 10 -15.88 -5.97 -19.38
C LEU A 10 -16.64 -5.40 -20.60
N SER A 11 -16.59 -6.05 -21.76
CA SER A 11 -17.34 -5.63 -22.96
C SER A 11 -18.86 -5.80 -22.77
N PRO A 12 -19.72 -5.01 -23.46
CA PRO A 12 -19.43 -4.04 -24.53
C PRO A 12 -19.27 -2.57 -24.09
N HIS A 13 -19.58 -2.21 -22.84
CA HIS A 13 -19.59 -0.81 -22.40
C HIS A 13 -18.19 -0.25 -22.09
N TRP A 14 -17.24 -1.12 -21.74
CA TRP A 14 -15.86 -0.74 -21.47
C TRP A 14 -14.99 -0.92 -22.72
N ILE A 15 -14.31 0.14 -23.11
CA ILE A 15 -13.42 0.21 -24.26
C ILE A 15 -11.98 0.05 -23.76
N HIS A 16 -11.29 -0.96 -24.30
CA HIS A 16 -9.87 -1.13 -24.05
C HIS A 16 -9.08 0.00 -24.71
N VAL A 17 -8.23 0.69 -23.96
CA VAL A 17 -7.41 1.76 -24.49
C VAL A 17 -6.11 1.17 -25.00
N LEU A 18 -6.00 1.06 -26.32
CA LEU A 18 -4.74 0.71 -26.97
C LEU A 18 -3.77 1.90 -26.88
N HIS A 19 -2.58 1.63 -26.36
CA HIS A 19 -1.54 2.63 -26.25
C HIS A 19 -1.03 3.07 -27.62
N ASN A 20 -0.85 4.37 -27.82
CA ASN A 20 -0.19 4.93 -28.99
C ASN A 20 1.33 4.75 -28.85
N PRO A 21 2.01 4.04 -29.78
CA PRO A 21 3.46 3.84 -29.71
C PRO A 21 4.28 5.14 -29.76
N GLU A 22 3.75 6.20 -30.39
CA GLU A 22 4.44 7.49 -30.42
C GLU A 22 4.42 8.19 -29.06
N ASP A 23 3.32 8.10 -28.31
CA ASP A 23 3.23 8.66 -26.95
C ASP A 23 4.23 7.94 -26.02
N GLU A 24 4.33 6.60 -26.13
CA GLU A 24 5.31 5.83 -25.35
C GLU A 24 6.74 6.26 -25.68
N LYS A 25 7.06 6.42 -26.97
CA LYS A 25 8.39 6.85 -27.44
C LYS A 25 8.73 8.26 -26.99
N GLU A 26 7.75 9.16 -26.94
CA GLU A 26 7.93 10.50 -26.40
C GLU A 26 8.19 10.45 -24.89
N ASP A 27 7.38 9.71 -24.14
CA ASP A 27 7.54 9.58 -22.68
C ASP A 27 8.90 8.95 -22.30
N ARG A 28 9.43 8.00 -23.09
CA ARG A 28 10.79 7.43 -22.90
C ARG A 28 11.92 8.47 -22.98
N ARG A 29 11.68 9.66 -23.54
CA ARG A 29 12.67 10.75 -23.54
C ARG A 29 12.75 11.47 -22.20
N TYR A 30 11.65 11.48 -21.45
CA TYR A 30 11.50 12.23 -20.20
C TYR A 30 11.52 11.33 -18.97
N PHE A 31 11.06 10.09 -19.11
CA PHE A 31 10.91 9.11 -18.05
C PHE A 31 11.86 7.92 -18.23
N TYR A 32 12.19 7.27 -17.11
CA TYR A 32 13.03 6.08 -17.14
C TYR A 32 12.31 4.92 -17.84
N PRO A 33 13.03 4.08 -18.62
CA PRO A 33 12.43 3.02 -19.42
C PRO A 33 11.52 2.09 -18.60
N GLU A 34 11.94 1.71 -17.40
CA GLU A 34 11.21 0.78 -16.53
C GLU A 34 9.90 1.39 -16.02
N PHE A 35 9.89 2.70 -15.76
CA PHE A 35 8.69 3.43 -15.37
C PHE A 35 7.70 3.56 -16.54
N VAL A 36 8.20 3.83 -17.75
CA VAL A 36 7.36 3.87 -18.95
C VAL A 36 6.79 2.48 -19.25
N GLU A 37 7.60 1.44 -19.14
CA GLU A 37 7.15 0.05 -19.31
C GLU A 37 6.05 -0.33 -18.31
N PHE A 38 6.13 0.15 -17.07
CA PHE A 38 5.03 -0.01 -16.13
C PHE A 38 3.76 0.74 -16.60
N CYS A 39 3.88 1.98 -17.07
CA CYS A 39 2.72 2.80 -17.47
C CYS A 39 2.03 2.36 -18.78
N TYR A 40 2.78 1.72 -19.68
CA TYR A 40 2.33 1.30 -21.02
C TYR A 40 2.25 -0.22 -21.19
N GLY A 41 2.74 -0.99 -20.21
CA GLY A 41 2.79 -2.44 -20.25
C GLY A 41 1.40 -3.07 -20.16
N SER A 42 1.14 -4.06 -21.00
CA SER A 42 -0.13 -4.79 -21.01
C SER A 42 -0.03 -6.15 -20.31
N GLY A 43 -1.00 -6.44 -19.44
CA GLY A 43 -1.16 -7.74 -18.77
C GLY A 43 -0.86 -7.73 -17.27
N ARG A 44 -1.39 -8.74 -16.56
CA ARG A 44 -1.43 -8.82 -15.08
C ARG A 44 -0.10 -8.67 -14.35
N ASN A 45 1.03 -8.90 -15.01
CA ASN A 45 2.36 -8.88 -14.39
C ASN A 45 3.34 -7.94 -15.11
N ALA A 46 2.91 -7.17 -16.12
CA ALA A 46 3.80 -6.35 -16.94
C ALA A 46 3.66 -4.86 -16.63
N GLY A 47 2.43 -4.35 -16.52
CA GLY A 47 2.18 -2.93 -16.32
C GLY A 47 0.70 -2.62 -16.09
N MET A 48 0.31 -1.39 -16.42
CA MET A 48 -1.02 -0.85 -16.23
C MET A 48 -1.87 -1.01 -17.50
N ASP A 49 -2.95 -1.79 -17.38
CA ASP A 49 -3.94 -1.95 -18.45
C ASP A 49 -5.15 -1.01 -18.25
N ILE A 50 -5.58 -0.30 -19.29
CA ILE A 50 -6.53 0.81 -19.17
C ILE A 50 -7.83 0.50 -19.91
N TRP A 51 -8.95 0.66 -19.21
CA TRP A 51 -10.29 0.48 -19.75
C TRP A 51 -11.14 1.71 -19.48
N ARG A 52 -11.81 2.25 -20.49
CA ARG A 52 -12.61 3.48 -20.38
C ARG A 52 -14.07 3.23 -20.72
N MET A 53 -14.95 3.92 -20.03
CA MET A 53 -16.36 3.99 -20.34
C MET A 53 -16.76 5.47 -20.44
N PRO A 54 -17.06 5.98 -21.64
CA PRO A 54 -17.56 7.34 -21.80
C PRO A 54 -18.93 7.46 -21.14
N VAL A 55 -19.15 8.54 -20.40
CA VAL A 55 -20.42 8.80 -19.70
C VAL A 55 -21.11 10.02 -20.32
N GLY A 56 -20.41 11.16 -20.36
CA GLY A 56 -20.91 12.39 -20.98
C GLY A 56 -22.23 12.91 -20.38
N ARG A 57 -22.42 12.81 -19.06
CA ARG A 57 -23.68 13.17 -18.39
C ARG A 57 -23.45 14.22 -17.31
N GLU A 58 -24.32 15.21 -17.26
CA GLU A 58 -24.34 16.16 -16.14
C GLU A 58 -25.02 15.54 -14.92
N VAL A 59 -24.36 15.66 -13.77
CA VAL A 59 -24.89 15.28 -12.47
C VAL A 59 -25.07 16.53 -11.62
N PRO A 60 -26.18 16.66 -10.88
CA PRO A 60 -26.39 17.81 -10.02
C PRO A 60 -25.43 17.73 -8.82
N ALA A 61 -24.54 18.71 -8.69
CA ALA A 61 -23.83 18.95 -7.45
C ALA A 61 -24.37 20.22 -6.80
N LEU A 62 -25.10 20.07 -5.71
CA LEU A 62 -25.52 21.21 -4.91
C LEU A 62 -24.28 21.97 -4.41
N SER A 63 -24.18 23.24 -4.76
CA SER A 63 -23.20 24.16 -4.20
C SER A 63 -23.69 24.76 -2.90
N TRP A 64 -22.84 25.54 -2.23
CA TRP A 64 -23.23 26.29 -1.04
C TRP A 64 -24.23 27.42 -1.36
N GLY A 65 -24.34 27.83 -2.64
CA GLY A 65 -25.19 28.92 -3.12
C GLY A 65 -26.24 28.54 -4.18
N GLY A 66 -26.32 27.28 -4.63
CA GLY A 66 -27.23 26.86 -5.70
C GLY A 66 -26.98 25.43 -6.20
N ASN A 67 -27.40 25.13 -7.43
CA ASN A 67 -27.09 23.86 -8.09
C ASN A 67 -25.98 24.11 -9.12
N CYS A 68 -24.84 23.45 -8.97
CA CYS A 68 -23.72 23.48 -9.92
C CYS A 68 -23.75 22.18 -10.73
N PRO A 69 -24.07 22.22 -12.04
CA PRO A 69 -24.01 21.02 -12.87
C PRO A 69 -22.54 20.59 -13.02
N VAL A 70 -22.27 19.33 -12.74
CA VAL A 70 -20.94 18.74 -12.94
C VAL A 70 -21.01 17.75 -14.08
N LEU A 71 -20.18 17.95 -15.10
CA LEU A 71 -20.10 17.01 -16.21
C LEU A 71 -19.26 15.80 -15.79
N LEU A 72 -19.90 14.63 -15.64
CA LEU A 72 -19.21 13.35 -15.52
C LEU A 72 -18.84 12.89 -16.93
N LYS A 73 -17.55 13.02 -17.28
CA LYS A 73 -17.05 12.80 -18.63
C LYS A 73 -16.83 11.32 -18.93
N GLU A 74 -16.01 10.66 -18.12
CA GLU A 74 -15.63 9.26 -18.32
C GLU A 74 -15.33 8.54 -17.00
N LEU A 75 -15.55 7.23 -16.99
CA LEU A 75 -15.01 6.32 -15.98
C LEU A 75 -13.79 5.61 -16.59
N THR A 76 -12.73 5.46 -15.81
CA THR A 76 -11.56 4.68 -16.21
C THR A 76 -11.22 3.65 -15.15
N LEU A 77 -10.94 2.42 -15.58
CA LEU A 77 -10.34 1.36 -14.77
C LEU A 77 -8.88 1.20 -15.18
N TYR A 78 -8.03 1.09 -14.17
CA TYR A 78 -6.62 0.78 -14.28
C TYR A 78 -6.40 -0.56 -13.62
N LEU A 79 -6.15 -1.59 -14.44
CA LEU A 79 -5.81 -2.93 -13.97
C LEU A 79 -4.29 -2.97 -13.79
N LEU A 80 -3.87 -3.02 -12.54
CA LEU A 80 -2.48 -2.95 -12.13
C LEU A 80 -2.00 -4.35 -11.70
N PRO A 81 -0.68 -4.56 -11.60
CA PRO A 81 -0.14 -5.80 -11.09
C PRO A 81 -0.64 -6.17 -9.69
N TYR A 82 -0.46 -7.44 -9.30
CA TYR A 82 -0.93 -7.99 -8.01
C TYR A 82 -2.45 -7.86 -7.79
N ASP A 83 -3.22 -8.00 -8.87
CA ASP A 83 -4.68 -7.94 -8.85
C ASP A 83 -5.21 -6.67 -8.14
N ILE A 84 -4.53 -5.54 -8.37
CA ILE A 84 -4.97 -4.21 -7.92
C ILE A 84 -5.79 -3.58 -9.05
N VAL A 85 -6.97 -3.07 -8.70
CA VAL A 85 -7.80 -2.30 -9.62
C VAL A 85 -8.00 -0.92 -9.02
N VAL A 86 -7.56 0.10 -9.75
CA VAL A 86 -7.85 1.50 -9.42
C VAL A 86 -8.88 2.00 -10.41
N TYR A 87 -9.81 2.84 -9.95
CA TYR A 87 -10.76 3.50 -10.83
C TYR A 87 -10.68 5.02 -10.67
N SER A 88 -11.00 5.75 -11.74
CA SER A 88 -11.13 7.20 -11.71
C SER A 88 -12.44 7.64 -12.34
N LEU A 89 -13.01 8.70 -11.77
CA LEU A 89 -14.16 9.41 -12.32
C LEU A 89 -13.66 10.77 -12.78
N GLU A 90 -13.64 11.01 -14.09
CA GLU A 90 -13.26 12.31 -14.62
C GLU A 90 -14.48 13.23 -14.63
N THR A 91 -14.33 14.38 -13.97
CA THR A 91 -15.37 15.40 -13.90
C THR A 91 -14.85 16.73 -14.38
N TYR A 92 -15.72 17.52 -15.01
CA TYR A 92 -15.45 18.87 -15.45
C TYR A 92 -16.49 19.83 -14.87
N ILE A 93 -16.01 20.96 -14.36
CA ILE A 93 -16.81 22.01 -13.73
C ILE A 93 -16.34 23.33 -14.30
N GLU A 94 -17.29 24.13 -14.74
CA GLU A 94 -17.06 25.51 -15.17
C GLU A 94 -18.02 26.40 -14.37
N SER A 95 -17.46 27.26 -13.53
CA SER A 95 -18.22 28.19 -12.71
C SER A 95 -17.42 29.47 -12.47
N SER A 96 -18.14 30.57 -12.25
CA SER A 96 -17.56 31.84 -11.79
C SER A 96 -17.30 31.87 -10.28
N ASP A 97 -17.89 30.96 -9.48
CA ASP A 97 -17.67 30.87 -8.03
C ASP A 97 -16.79 29.68 -7.68
N MET A 98 -15.66 29.95 -7.01
CA MET A 98 -14.72 28.92 -6.53
C MET A 98 -15.35 27.99 -5.47
N ASN A 99 -16.39 28.44 -4.75
CA ASN A 99 -17.10 27.59 -3.79
C ASN A 99 -17.91 26.48 -4.43
N ASP A 100 -18.28 26.62 -5.71
CA ASP A 100 -18.96 25.55 -6.44
C ASP A 100 -18.03 24.35 -6.60
N PHE A 101 -16.75 24.61 -6.89
CA PHE A 101 -15.74 23.57 -7.03
C PHE A 101 -15.52 22.80 -5.72
N THR A 102 -15.32 23.51 -4.59
CA THR A 102 -15.09 22.83 -3.30
C THR A 102 -16.34 22.09 -2.83
N SER A 103 -17.54 22.66 -2.99
CA SER A 103 -18.79 21.96 -2.67
C SER A 103 -18.97 20.68 -3.50
N ALA A 104 -18.79 20.79 -4.83
CA ALA A 104 -18.94 19.67 -5.73
C ALA A 104 -17.95 18.55 -5.41
N MET A 105 -16.68 18.87 -5.24
CA MET A 105 -15.64 17.91 -4.89
C MET A 105 -15.89 17.26 -3.52
N SER A 106 -16.38 18.02 -2.52
CA SER A 106 -16.71 17.48 -1.19
C SER A 106 -17.82 16.43 -1.25
N ARG A 107 -18.79 16.61 -2.16
CA ARG A 107 -19.90 15.66 -2.35
C ARG A 107 -19.47 14.46 -3.17
N LEU A 108 -18.82 14.69 -4.31
CA LEU A 108 -18.37 13.63 -5.22
C LEU A 108 -17.35 12.70 -4.56
N ARG A 109 -16.57 13.17 -3.58
CA ARG A 109 -15.67 12.28 -2.84
C ARG A 109 -16.35 11.44 -1.75
N THR A 110 -17.59 11.76 -1.39
CA THR A 110 -18.29 11.16 -0.24
C THR A 110 -19.15 9.99 -0.69
N LEU A 111 -18.92 8.81 -0.10
CA LEU A 111 -19.54 7.55 -0.55
C LEU A 111 -21.06 7.54 -0.55
N SER A 112 -21.70 8.21 0.41
CA SER A 112 -23.16 8.26 0.50
C SER A 112 -23.84 8.98 -0.68
N PHE A 113 -23.09 9.74 -1.49
CA PHE A 113 -23.63 10.34 -2.72
C PHE A 113 -23.72 9.34 -3.87
N TYR A 114 -23.07 8.18 -3.75
CA TYR A 114 -23.20 7.05 -4.66
C TYR A 114 -24.27 6.06 -4.20
N ASP A 115 -25.25 6.53 -3.42
CA ASP A 115 -26.45 5.79 -3.08
C ASP A 115 -27.62 6.28 -3.94
N ARG A 116 -28.43 5.33 -4.42
CA ARG A 116 -29.56 5.61 -5.32
C ARG A 116 -30.56 6.63 -4.76
N GLU A 117 -30.77 6.61 -3.44
CA GLU A 117 -31.70 7.52 -2.76
C GLU A 117 -31.21 8.97 -2.72
N ARG A 118 -29.89 9.19 -2.74
CA ARG A 118 -29.29 10.52 -2.57
C ARG A 118 -28.99 11.22 -3.88
N CYS A 119 -28.42 10.50 -4.86
CA CYS A 119 -28.19 11.02 -6.20
C CYS A 119 -28.35 9.88 -7.23
N PRO A 120 -29.57 9.66 -7.76
CA PRO A 120 -29.83 8.58 -8.70
C PRO A 120 -29.02 8.73 -10.00
N GLU A 121 -28.75 9.96 -10.45
CA GLU A 121 -27.95 10.20 -11.66
C GLU A 121 -26.51 9.72 -11.49
N LEU A 122 -25.87 10.02 -10.37
CA LEU A 122 -24.50 9.57 -10.07
C LEU A 122 -24.45 8.07 -9.78
N TYR A 123 -25.48 7.53 -9.12
CA TYR A 123 -25.62 6.10 -8.87
C TYR A 123 -25.65 5.29 -10.18
N GLU A 124 -26.57 5.63 -11.08
CA GLU A 124 -26.74 4.91 -12.36
C GLU A 124 -25.53 5.12 -13.29
N SER A 125 -24.93 6.32 -13.29
CA SER A 125 -23.88 6.66 -14.26
C SER A 125 -22.48 6.27 -13.81
N ALA A 126 -22.23 6.09 -12.50
CA ALA A 126 -20.92 5.73 -11.95
C ALA A 126 -20.95 4.49 -11.07
N ALA A 127 -21.82 4.44 -10.05
CA ALA A 127 -21.80 3.36 -9.06
C ALA A 127 -22.16 1.99 -9.66
N VAL A 128 -23.22 1.94 -10.49
CA VAL A 128 -23.67 0.70 -11.14
C VAL A 128 -22.60 0.11 -12.08
N PRO A 129 -22.03 0.87 -13.04
CA PRO A 129 -20.98 0.35 -13.92
C PRO A 129 -19.73 -0.13 -13.18
N LEU A 130 -19.30 0.58 -12.13
CA LEU A 130 -18.12 0.23 -11.34
C LEU A 130 -18.34 -1.04 -10.50
N THR A 131 -19.50 -1.16 -9.84
CA THR A 131 -19.84 -2.36 -9.06
C THR A 131 -20.05 -3.58 -9.95
N GLU A 132 -20.59 -3.39 -11.16
CA GLU A 132 -20.70 -4.46 -12.16
C GLU A 132 -19.33 -4.91 -12.65
N ALA A 133 -18.46 -3.98 -13.03
CA ALA A 133 -17.08 -4.27 -13.45
C ALA A 133 -16.31 -5.01 -12.35
N PHE A 134 -16.44 -4.58 -11.09
CA PHE A 134 -15.81 -5.26 -9.96
C PHE A 134 -16.29 -6.70 -9.79
N ARG A 135 -17.61 -6.94 -9.86
CA ARG A 135 -18.19 -8.30 -9.76
C ARG A 135 -17.63 -9.21 -10.85
N LYS A 136 -17.56 -8.68 -12.08
CA LYS A 136 -17.04 -9.33 -13.26
C LYS A 136 -15.56 -9.69 -13.13
N LEU A 137 -14.74 -8.79 -12.61
CA LEU A 137 -13.31 -9.00 -12.39
C LEU A 137 -13.00 -9.91 -11.19
N SER A 138 -13.96 -10.08 -10.25
CA SER A 138 -13.79 -10.85 -9.02
C SER A 138 -14.74 -12.07 -8.88
N PRO A 139 -14.79 -12.99 -9.87
CA PRO A 139 -15.79 -14.07 -9.91
C PRO A 139 -15.64 -15.10 -8.77
N GLY A 140 -14.47 -15.19 -8.13
CA GLY A 140 -14.18 -16.13 -7.04
C GLY A 140 -14.44 -15.59 -5.62
N SER A 141 -14.92 -14.35 -5.46
CA SER A 141 -15.05 -13.72 -4.14
C SER A 141 -16.21 -14.25 -3.28
N GLY A 142 -17.04 -15.16 -3.80
CA GLY A 142 -18.21 -15.70 -3.09
C GLY A 142 -19.30 -14.65 -2.79
N ARG A 143 -19.12 -13.41 -3.24
CA ARG A 143 -20.06 -12.30 -3.05
C ARG A 143 -21.17 -12.39 -4.09
N THR A 144 -22.12 -13.30 -3.85
CA THR A 144 -23.35 -13.47 -4.65
C THR A 144 -24.42 -12.41 -4.34
N GLY A 145 -24.19 -11.54 -3.35
CA GLY A 145 -25.08 -10.43 -2.98
C GLY A 145 -24.84 -9.14 -3.78
N THR A 146 -25.73 -8.17 -3.59
CA THR A 146 -25.58 -6.79 -4.08
C THR A 146 -24.31 -6.17 -3.51
N VAL A 147 -23.31 -5.93 -4.38
CA VAL A 147 -22.06 -5.26 -4.03
C VAL A 147 -22.37 -3.77 -3.83
N SER A 148 -22.20 -3.26 -2.61
CA SER A 148 -22.36 -1.83 -2.34
C SER A 148 -21.16 -1.05 -2.89
N PHE A 149 -21.37 0.18 -3.33
CA PHE A 149 -20.28 1.03 -3.84
C PHE A 149 -19.18 1.22 -2.80
N GLY A 150 -19.54 1.39 -1.52
CA GLY A 150 -18.57 1.52 -0.43
C GLY A 150 -17.64 0.31 -0.28
N SER A 151 -18.06 -0.89 -0.70
CA SER A 151 -17.20 -2.09 -0.66
C SER A 151 -16.08 -2.10 -1.72
N LEU A 152 -16.11 -1.15 -2.66
CA LEU A 152 -15.04 -0.93 -3.64
C LEU A 152 -13.84 -0.17 -3.05
N LEU A 153 -13.99 0.48 -1.89
CA LEU A 153 -12.90 1.16 -1.21
C LEU A 153 -12.27 0.23 -0.17
N GLU A 154 -10.96 0.01 -0.31
CA GLU A 154 -10.20 -0.82 0.64
C GLU A 154 -9.55 -0.02 1.76
N ASN A 155 -9.24 1.25 1.51
CA ASN A 155 -8.59 2.14 2.46
C ASN A 155 -9.28 3.51 2.46
N GLY A 156 -9.74 3.93 3.63
CA GLY A 156 -10.37 5.22 3.86
C GLY A 156 -11.89 5.21 3.77
N ASN A 157 -12.48 6.38 4.01
CA ASN A 157 -13.92 6.63 4.06
C ASN A 157 -14.42 7.53 2.92
N LYS A 158 -13.53 7.99 2.05
CA LYS A 158 -13.80 8.92 0.95
C LYS A 158 -12.88 8.61 -0.24
N LEU A 159 -13.31 9.01 -1.43
CA LEU A 159 -12.45 8.99 -2.61
C LEU A 159 -11.31 10.03 -2.46
N LYS A 160 -10.17 9.69 -3.05
CA LYS A 160 -9.04 10.62 -3.20
C LYS A 160 -9.28 11.51 -4.42
N ILE A 161 -8.81 12.75 -4.39
CA ILE A 161 -9.02 13.75 -5.44
C ILE A 161 -7.70 14.10 -6.11
N PHE A 162 -7.68 14.11 -7.44
CA PHE A 162 -6.68 14.84 -8.22
C PHE A 162 -7.43 15.93 -8.97
N GLN A 163 -7.15 17.19 -8.66
CA GLN A 163 -7.88 18.32 -9.24
C GLN A 163 -6.96 19.37 -9.84
N ILE A 164 -7.41 19.95 -10.95
CA ILE A 164 -6.75 21.03 -11.66
C ILE A 164 -7.74 22.19 -11.71
N THR A 165 -7.43 23.27 -11.00
CA THR A 165 -8.19 24.52 -11.02
C THR A 165 -7.44 25.53 -11.87
N ASN A 166 -7.93 25.77 -13.07
CA ASN A 166 -7.40 26.78 -13.98
C ASN A 166 -8.30 28.02 -13.91
N ALA A 167 -7.83 29.06 -13.23
CA ALA A 167 -8.60 30.28 -12.99
C ALA A 167 -7.95 31.47 -13.70
N SER A 168 -8.74 32.48 -14.05
CA SER A 168 -8.23 33.74 -14.55
C SER A 168 -8.07 34.76 -13.41
N GLY A 169 -7.06 35.62 -13.51
CA GLY A 169 -6.89 36.75 -12.58
C GLY A 169 -6.20 36.39 -11.26
N LEU A 170 -5.64 35.19 -11.13
CA LEU A 170 -4.85 34.83 -9.95
C LEU A 170 -3.61 35.71 -9.81
N SER A 171 -3.01 36.20 -10.91
CA SER A 171 -1.89 37.13 -10.89
C SER A 171 -2.15 38.41 -10.09
N ALA A 172 -3.41 38.83 -9.96
CA ALA A 172 -3.79 40.01 -9.16
C ALA A 172 -3.85 39.73 -7.65
N LEU A 173 -3.88 38.46 -7.24
CA LEU A 173 -3.89 38.07 -5.83
C LEU A 173 -2.48 38.13 -5.24
N ASP A 174 -2.38 38.57 -3.99
CA ASP A 174 -1.14 38.48 -3.22
C ASP A 174 -0.76 37.02 -2.95
N SER A 175 0.51 36.80 -2.58
CA SER A 175 1.02 35.44 -2.33
C SER A 175 0.27 34.73 -1.19
N ARG A 176 -0.18 35.47 -0.17
CA ARG A 176 -0.87 34.87 0.98
C ARG A 176 -2.28 34.39 0.63
N ARG A 177 -3.06 35.17 -0.14
CA ARG A 177 -4.38 34.74 -0.60
C ARG A 177 -4.30 33.59 -1.59
N LYS A 178 -3.26 33.53 -2.43
CA LYS A 178 -3.00 32.35 -3.26
C LYS A 178 -2.77 31.10 -2.42
N ASP A 179 -2.03 31.24 -1.33
CA ASP A 179 -1.73 30.15 -0.40
C ASP A 179 -2.97 29.69 0.36
N PHE A 180 -3.81 30.62 0.81
CA PHE A 180 -5.12 30.31 1.40
C PHE A 180 -6.05 29.64 0.39
N LEU A 181 -6.15 30.17 -0.83
CA LEU A 181 -6.98 29.57 -1.88
C LEU A 181 -6.51 28.15 -2.21
N LEU A 182 -5.20 27.94 -2.34
CA LEU A 182 -4.62 26.62 -2.58
C LEU A 182 -4.92 25.65 -1.43
N PHE A 183 -4.81 26.11 -0.19
CA PHE A 183 -5.16 25.33 1.00
C PHE A 183 -6.64 24.98 1.05
N GLU A 184 -7.53 25.94 0.78
CA GLU A 184 -8.99 25.74 0.82
C GLU A 184 -9.45 24.80 -0.29
N LEU A 185 -8.89 24.93 -1.50
CA LEU A 185 -9.13 23.97 -2.59
C LEU A 185 -8.61 22.58 -2.21
N GLY A 186 -7.38 22.49 -1.68
CA GLY A 186 -6.77 21.21 -1.29
C GLY A 186 -7.51 20.49 -0.16
N THR A 187 -7.96 21.22 0.85
CA THR A 187 -8.76 20.65 1.94
C THR A 187 -10.24 20.50 1.58
N VAL A 188 -10.66 21.03 0.42
CA VAL A 188 -12.06 21.07 -0.01
C VAL A 188 -12.92 21.85 0.99
N SER A 189 -12.35 22.89 1.59
CA SER A 189 -13.00 23.80 2.53
C SER A 189 -13.78 24.88 1.79
N ARG A 190 -14.63 25.62 2.50
CA ARG A 190 -15.30 26.79 1.93
C ARG A 190 -14.26 27.86 1.63
N ILE A 191 -14.34 28.47 0.45
CA ILE A 191 -13.42 29.55 0.04
C ILE A 191 -13.66 30.78 0.91
N GLY A 192 -12.59 31.38 1.42
CA GLY A 192 -12.64 32.49 2.38
C GLY A 192 -12.74 32.08 3.85
N SER A 193 -12.69 30.77 4.15
CA SER A 193 -12.68 30.28 5.54
C SER A 193 -11.36 30.59 6.27
N CYS A 194 -10.24 30.65 5.56
CA CYS A 194 -8.93 31.00 6.12
C CYS A 194 -8.80 32.49 6.46
N GLU A 195 -9.63 33.35 5.90
CA GLU A 195 -9.64 34.79 6.23
C GLU A 195 -10.39 35.06 7.56
N ASN A 196 -11.15 34.09 8.07
CA ASN A 196 -11.87 34.22 9.33
C ASN A 196 -10.94 34.00 10.53
N LYS A 197 -10.57 35.09 11.22
CA LYS A 197 -9.71 35.07 12.43
C LYS A 197 -10.47 34.86 13.75
N GLY A 198 -11.73 34.42 13.71
CA GLY A 198 -12.49 34.07 14.91
C GLY A 198 -11.95 32.85 15.65
N SER A 199 -12.47 32.56 16.85
CA SER A 199 -12.11 31.37 17.65
C SER A 199 -12.34 30.04 16.93
N ASP A 200 -13.26 30.04 15.97
CA ASP A 200 -13.66 28.87 15.20
C ASP A 200 -12.95 28.82 13.82
N GLY A 201 -12.01 29.74 13.59
CA GLY A 201 -11.18 29.80 12.39
C GLY A 201 -10.06 28.76 12.40
N ILE A 202 -9.50 28.49 11.22
CA ILE A 202 -8.37 27.57 11.08
C ILE A 202 -7.10 28.27 11.58
N ALA A 203 -6.36 27.63 12.49
CA ALA A 203 -5.11 28.17 13.00
C ALA A 203 -4.09 28.42 11.89
N GLU A 204 -3.48 29.61 11.85
CA GLU A 204 -2.51 29.97 10.82
C GLU A 204 -1.28 29.04 10.86
N GLU A 205 -0.85 28.60 12.05
CA GLU A 205 0.27 27.67 12.22
C GLU A 205 -0.01 26.31 11.56
N TYR A 206 -1.27 25.87 11.55
CA TYR A 206 -1.66 24.62 10.91
C TYR A 206 -1.61 24.73 9.38
N ILE A 207 -2.08 25.86 8.85
CA ILE A 207 -2.02 26.16 7.41
C ILE A 207 -0.55 26.21 6.96
N ASP A 208 0.29 26.94 7.69
CA ASP A 208 1.71 27.09 7.36
C ASP A 208 2.47 25.77 7.45
N GLY A 209 2.16 24.92 8.45
CA GLY A 209 2.73 23.58 8.57
C GLY A 209 2.39 22.68 7.37
N LEU A 210 1.14 22.68 6.93
CA LEU A 210 0.70 21.90 5.77
C LEU A 210 1.29 22.42 4.46
N LEU A 211 1.32 23.74 4.26
CA LEU A 211 1.91 24.33 3.07
C LEU A 211 3.42 24.11 3.02
N ALA A 212 4.14 24.25 4.14
CA ALA A 212 5.58 23.97 4.19
C ALA A 212 5.91 22.50 3.87
N GLY A 213 5.00 21.57 4.22
CA GLY A 213 5.17 20.14 3.97
C GLY A 213 4.80 19.69 2.56
N GLY A 214 3.75 20.27 1.97
CA GLY A 214 3.10 19.74 0.76
C GLY A 214 2.98 20.70 -0.44
N LYS A 215 3.32 21.99 -0.29
CA LYS A 215 3.23 22.96 -1.39
C LYS A 215 4.37 22.79 -2.39
N LEU A 216 4.02 22.87 -3.67
CA LEU A 216 4.92 22.88 -4.81
C LEU A 216 4.75 24.19 -5.56
N CYS A 217 5.81 24.98 -5.65
CA CYS A 217 5.80 26.27 -6.32
C CYS A 217 7.08 26.41 -7.17
N PHE A 218 7.02 25.94 -8.41
CA PHE A 218 8.16 25.98 -9.34
C PHE A 218 8.07 27.15 -10.31
N TYR A 219 6.86 27.56 -10.66
CA TYR A 219 6.59 28.63 -11.62
C TYR A 219 5.58 29.61 -11.03
N ASN A 220 5.60 30.85 -11.52
CA ASN A 220 4.69 31.88 -11.02
C ASN A 220 3.24 31.70 -11.48
N ASN A 221 3.02 30.94 -12.56
CA ASN A 221 1.71 30.74 -13.16
C ASN A 221 0.96 29.52 -12.64
N TRP A 222 1.58 28.65 -11.83
CA TRP A 222 0.88 27.57 -11.15
C TRP A 222 1.60 27.09 -9.91
N THR A 223 0.81 26.64 -8.95
CA THR A 223 1.25 26.02 -7.70
C THR A 223 0.44 24.76 -7.45
N ALA A 224 1.00 23.81 -6.71
CA ALA A 224 0.26 22.63 -6.31
C ALA A 224 0.39 22.36 -4.81
N LEU A 225 -0.55 21.59 -4.27
CA LEU A 225 -0.56 21.14 -2.89
C LEU A 225 -0.84 19.64 -2.88
N SER A 226 0.10 18.88 -2.33
CA SER A 226 0.01 17.43 -2.14
C SER A 226 -0.39 17.13 -0.69
N LEU A 227 -1.60 16.63 -0.51
CA LEU A 227 -2.11 16.12 0.77
C LEU A 227 -2.31 14.61 0.68
N PHE A 228 -2.67 13.98 1.80
CA PHE A 228 -2.89 12.54 1.84
C PHE A 228 -4.07 12.09 0.96
N ASP A 229 -5.11 12.90 0.87
CA ASP A 229 -6.37 12.58 0.21
C ASP A 229 -6.64 13.43 -1.03
N THR A 230 -5.88 14.50 -1.25
CA THR A 230 -6.00 15.36 -2.43
C THR A 230 -4.64 15.73 -3.01
N PHE A 231 -4.60 15.87 -4.33
CA PHE A 231 -3.54 16.55 -5.05
C PHE A 231 -4.16 17.67 -5.88
N THR A 232 -3.80 18.90 -5.56
CA THR A 232 -4.48 20.10 -6.08
C THR A 232 -3.51 20.95 -6.84
N ILE A 233 -3.81 21.25 -8.10
CA ILE A 233 -3.07 22.21 -8.91
C ILE A 233 -3.93 23.47 -9.05
N LEU A 234 -3.39 24.62 -8.66
CA LEU A 234 -3.97 25.93 -8.88
C LEU A 234 -3.12 26.65 -9.94
N ALA A 235 -3.73 27.01 -11.06
CA ALA A 235 -3.06 27.62 -12.19
C ALA A 235 -3.76 28.88 -12.68
N ASP A 236 -2.97 29.83 -13.17
CA ASP A 236 -3.43 31.08 -13.78
C ASP A 236 -3.36 30.98 -15.30
N ASN A 237 -4.51 30.91 -15.96
CA ASN A 237 -4.64 30.87 -17.41
C ASN A 237 -3.67 29.86 -18.07
N ALA A 238 -3.59 28.65 -17.51
CA ALA A 238 -2.76 27.59 -18.06
C ALA A 238 -3.25 27.20 -19.47
N PRO A 239 -2.34 27.06 -20.45
CA PRO A 239 -2.70 26.62 -21.79
C PRO A 239 -3.08 25.14 -21.80
N ASP A 240 -3.90 24.73 -22.77
CA ASP A 240 -4.45 23.37 -22.87
C ASP A 240 -3.38 22.28 -22.88
N TRP A 241 -2.23 22.52 -23.53
CA TRP A 241 -1.13 21.54 -23.56
C TRP A 241 -0.55 21.27 -22.17
N LEU A 242 -0.55 22.27 -21.27
CA LEU A 242 -0.03 22.14 -19.91
C LEU A 242 -1.02 21.37 -19.04
N VAL A 243 -2.32 21.67 -19.18
CA VAL A 243 -3.40 20.92 -18.52
C VAL A 243 -3.41 19.46 -18.99
N MET A 244 -3.19 19.24 -20.30
CA MET A 244 -3.08 17.89 -20.86
C MET A 244 -1.88 17.15 -20.28
N ASN A 245 -0.71 17.78 -20.18
CA ASN A 245 0.47 17.20 -19.55
C ASN A 245 0.22 16.81 -18.07
N TRP A 246 -0.49 17.64 -17.31
CA TRP A 246 -0.87 17.29 -15.93
C TRP A 246 -1.78 16.07 -15.88
N ARG A 247 -2.71 15.94 -16.82
CA ARG A 247 -3.60 14.77 -16.92
C ARG A 247 -2.86 13.51 -17.39
N SER A 248 -2.07 13.59 -18.46
CA SER A 248 -1.43 12.43 -19.11
C SER A 248 -0.18 11.94 -18.38
N SER A 249 0.59 12.85 -17.78
CA SER A 249 1.85 12.49 -17.13
C SER A 249 1.69 12.51 -15.62
N TYR A 250 1.20 13.61 -15.01
CA TYR A 250 1.19 13.71 -13.56
C TYR A 250 0.10 12.87 -12.90
N PHE A 251 -1.13 12.93 -13.41
CA PHE A 251 -2.20 12.07 -12.92
C PHE A 251 -1.99 10.61 -13.37
N ARG A 252 -2.01 10.35 -14.68
CA ARG A 252 -2.03 8.98 -15.21
C ARG A 252 -0.75 8.18 -14.93
N MET A 253 0.45 8.80 -14.95
CA MET A 253 1.69 8.04 -14.71
C MET A 253 2.12 8.14 -13.25
N ILE A 254 2.32 9.36 -12.74
CA ILE A 254 2.94 9.57 -11.42
C ILE A 254 1.98 9.27 -10.26
N TYR A 255 0.80 9.88 -10.27
CA TYR A 255 -0.17 9.77 -9.19
C TYR A 255 -0.75 8.34 -9.10
N LEU A 256 -1.10 7.73 -10.24
CA LEU A 256 -1.59 6.34 -10.26
C LEU A 256 -0.52 5.33 -9.83
N HIS A 257 0.74 5.50 -10.24
CA HIS A 257 1.84 4.66 -9.73
C HIS A 257 2.01 4.80 -8.21
N SER A 258 1.95 6.03 -7.69
CA SER A 258 2.07 6.27 -6.25
C SER A 258 0.89 5.66 -5.47
N LEU A 259 -0.33 5.72 -6.02
CA LEU A 259 -1.49 5.02 -5.46
C LEU A 259 -1.29 3.50 -5.47
N PHE A 260 -0.81 2.94 -6.58
CA PHE A 260 -0.49 1.52 -6.68
C PHE A 260 0.47 1.08 -5.58
N LEU A 261 1.59 1.80 -5.39
CA LEU A 261 2.54 1.53 -4.33
C LEU A 261 1.88 1.57 -2.94
N LYS A 262 1.14 2.65 -2.64
CA LYS A 262 0.47 2.83 -1.35
C LYS A 262 -0.50 1.69 -1.03
N PHE A 263 -1.39 1.37 -1.98
CA PHE A 263 -2.42 0.36 -1.76
C PHE A 263 -1.85 -1.06 -1.72
N TYR A 264 -0.78 -1.35 -2.47
CA TYR A 264 -0.10 -2.63 -2.38
C TYR A 264 0.54 -2.82 -0.99
N LEU A 265 1.31 -1.83 -0.52
CA LEU A 265 1.92 -1.87 0.82
C LEU A 265 0.86 -1.99 1.91
N PHE A 266 -0.25 -1.26 1.80
CA PHE A 266 -1.39 -1.38 2.71
C PHE A 266 -1.99 -2.79 2.74
N ARG A 267 -2.22 -3.41 1.57
CA ARG A 267 -2.71 -4.79 1.47
C ARG A 267 -1.73 -5.78 2.12
N LEU A 268 -0.44 -5.59 1.89
CA LEU A 268 0.61 -6.43 2.48
C LEU A 268 0.63 -6.30 4.01
N ASN A 269 0.56 -5.08 4.53
CA ASN A 269 0.49 -4.77 5.97
C ASN A 269 -0.75 -5.41 6.60
N MET A 270 -1.89 -5.33 5.94
CA MET A 270 -3.13 -5.99 6.38
C MET A 270 -3.01 -7.52 6.39
N ARG A 271 -2.37 -8.14 5.38
CA ARG A 271 -2.11 -9.59 5.35
C ARG A 271 -1.16 -10.01 6.47
N PHE A 272 -0.13 -9.21 6.74
CA PHE A 272 0.82 -9.43 7.81
C PHE A 272 0.12 -9.40 9.18
N ARG A 273 -0.63 -8.32 9.48
CA ARG A 273 -1.35 -8.17 10.76
C ARG A 273 -2.38 -9.27 11.02
N LYS A 274 -3.01 -9.79 9.97
CA LYS A 274 -3.98 -10.89 10.08
C LYS A 274 -3.33 -12.27 10.27
N GLY A 275 -2.00 -12.37 10.22
CA GLY A 275 -1.28 -13.65 10.36
C GLY A 275 -1.59 -14.64 9.24
N CYS A 276 -1.97 -14.16 8.05
CA CYS A 276 -2.42 -15.02 6.96
C CYS A 276 -1.27 -15.79 6.28
N PHE A 277 -0.01 -15.39 6.49
CA PHE A 277 1.18 -15.94 5.83
C PHE A 277 2.36 -15.99 6.80
N LYS A 278 3.38 -16.80 6.46
CA LYS A 278 4.68 -16.79 7.16
C LYS A 278 5.45 -15.52 6.79
N ALA A 279 6.13 -14.89 7.75
CA ALA A 279 6.98 -13.72 7.53
C ALA A 279 7.92 -13.85 6.32
N SER A 280 8.62 -14.98 6.18
CA SER A 280 9.58 -15.19 5.09
C SER A 280 8.95 -15.11 3.71
N ALA A 281 7.72 -15.61 3.54
CA ALA A 281 7.04 -15.55 2.24
C ALA A 281 6.55 -14.14 1.90
N LEU A 282 6.20 -13.34 2.91
CA LEU A 282 5.83 -11.94 2.73
C LEU A 282 7.06 -11.07 2.44
N ASP A 283 8.20 -11.40 3.02
CA ASP A 283 9.49 -10.75 2.75
C ASP A 283 9.94 -10.97 1.30
N ASP A 284 9.91 -12.23 0.83
CA ASP A 284 10.20 -12.56 -0.56
C ASP A 284 9.25 -11.84 -1.54
N GLU A 285 7.96 -11.75 -1.20
CA GLU A 285 6.95 -11.04 -2.00
C GLU A 285 7.23 -9.53 -2.04
N LEU A 286 7.58 -8.92 -0.90
CA LEU A 286 7.95 -7.52 -0.78
C LEU A 286 9.20 -7.20 -1.60
N LEU A 287 10.26 -7.99 -1.47
CA LEU A 287 11.49 -7.82 -2.24
C LEU A 287 11.26 -7.92 -3.75
N ALA A 288 10.45 -8.89 -4.18
CA ALA A 288 10.08 -9.03 -5.59
C ALA A 288 9.27 -7.82 -6.10
N PHE A 289 8.37 -7.30 -5.27
CA PHE A 289 7.61 -6.09 -5.58
C PHE A 289 8.52 -4.86 -5.71
N GLU A 290 9.39 -4.64 -4.72
CA GLU A 290 10.26 -3.46 -4.70
C GLU A 290 11.23 -3.44 -5.88
N ASN A 291 11.87 -4.57 -6.15
CA ASN A 291 12.81 -4.68 -7.27
C ASN A 291 12.17 -4.36 -8.62
N LYS A 292 10.85 -4.56 -8.74
CA LYS A 292 10.15 -4.41 -10.01
C LYS A 292 9.39 -3.09 -10.15
N TYR A 293 8.86 -2.55 -9.06
CA TYR A 293 7.92 -1.41 -9.13
C TYR A 293 8.33 -0.20 -8.28
N CYS A 294 9.26 -0.36 -7.33
CA CYS A 294 9.76 0.76 -6.52
C CYS A 294 10.97 1.42 -7.21
N PHE A 295 10.68 2.34 -8.13
CA PHE A 295 11.73 3.05 -8.87
C PHE A 295 12.46 4.06 -7.99
N HIS A 296 13.79 4.01 -7.96
CA HIS A 296 14.60 5.03 -7.27
C HIS A 296 14.41 6.43 -7.88
N LYS A 297 14.27 6.50 -9.21
CA LYS A 297 13.93 7.70 -9.98
C LYS A 297 12.97 7.30 -11.09
N ILE A 298 11.96 8.13 -11.32
CA ILE A 298 10.98 7.90 -12.40
C ILE A 298 11.31 8.71 -13.66
N SER A 299 12.09 9.78 -13.55
CA SER A 299 12.30 10.75 -14.64
C SER A 299 13.72 11.30 -14.68
N TYR A 300 14.19 11.61 -15.89
CA TYR A 300 15.40 12.39 -16.14
C TYR A 300 15.22 13.87 -15.76
N ASN A 301 13.98 14.35 -15.74
CA ASN A 301 13.63 15.75 -15.48
C ASN A 301 13.36 16.00 -14.01
N PHE A 302 13.74 17.18 -13.53
CA PHE A 302 13.57 17.55 -12.13
C PHE A 302 12.08 17.67 -11.73
N LEU A 303 11.23 18.22 -12.60
CA LEU A 303 9.85 18.57 -12.24
C LEU A 303 8.97 17.34 -11.95
N PRO A 304 8.88 16.33 -12.84
CA PRO A 304 8.19 15.08 -12.52
C PRO A 304 8.72 14.40 -11.26
N LEU A 305 10.05 14.44 -11.05
CA LEU A 305 10.69 13.84 -9.87
C LEU A 305 10.29 14.56 -8.58
N GLN A 306 10.18 15.89 -8.58
CA GLN A 306 9.74 16.63 -7.40
C GLN A 306 8.26 16.38 -7.08
N ILE A 307 7.40 16.29 -8.11
CA ILE A 307 5.99 15.94 -7.94
C ILE A 307 5.86 14.53 -7.36
N TYR A 308 6.62 13.56 -7.88
CA TYR A 308 6.65 12.20 -7.36
C TYR A 308 7.04 12.15 -5.89
N LYS A 309 8.10 12.86 -5.49
CA LYS A 309 8.53 12.94 -4.09
C LYS A 309 7.48 13.58 -3.17
N ALA A 310 6.77 14.60 -3.66
CA ALA A 310 5.72 15.25 -2.89
C ALA A 310 4.53 14.32 -2.65
N ILE A 311 4.14 13.55 -3.68
CA ILE A 311 3.07 12.53 -3.57
C ILE A 311 3.52 11.37 -2.68
N ASP A 312 4.77 10.90 -2.81
CA ASP A 312 5.33 9.84 -1.96
C ASP A 312 5.28 10.22 -0.48
N ARG A 313 5.69 11.46 -0.18
CA ARG A 313 5.61 12.03 1.17
C ARG A 313 4.18 12.14 1.65
N SER A 314 3.27 12.69 0.83
CA SER A 314 1.89 12.90 1.27
C SER A 314 1.10 11.60 1.45
N PHE A 315 1.46 10.55 0.72
CA PHE A 315 0.91 9.20 0.93
C PHE A 315 1.66 8.38 1.98
N GLU A 316 2.75 8.90 2.57
CA GLU A 316 3.55 8.21 3.58
C GLU A 316 4.00 6.81 3.10
N ILE A 317 4.33 6.67 1.81
CA ILE A 317 4.69 5.38 1.20
C ILE A 317 5.99 4.86 1.81
N SER A 318 6.99 5.75 1.91
CA SER A 318 8.27 5.44 2.52
C SER A 318 8.15 5.01 3.98
N GLU A 319 7.27 5.65 4.75
CA GLU A 319 7.03 5.33 6.17
C GLU A 319 6.31 3.98 6.34
N GLU A 320 5.29 3.71 5.52
CA GLU A 320 4.58 2.43 5.56
C GLU A 320 5.48 1.26 5.18
N ARG A 321 6.37 1.47 4.20
CA ARG A 321 7.42 0.51 3.85
C ARG A 321 8.38 0.24 5.00
N GLU A 322 8.88 1.28 5.66
CA GLU A 322 9.81 1.13 6.78
C GLU A 322 9.16 0.37 7.96
N GLN A 323 7.89 0.67 8.24
CA GLN A 323 7.11 -0.06 9.24
C GLN A 323 6.97 -1.55 8.88
N LEU A 324 6.70 -1.88 7.61
CA LEU A 324 6.63 -3.26 7.15
C LEU A 324 7.95 -4.02 7.35
N TYR A 325 9.07 -3.40 6.99
CA TYR A 325 10.39 -4.01 7.20
C TYR A 325 10.69 -4.27 8.67
N HIS A 326 10.39 -3.30 9.53
CA HIS A 326 10.57 -3.45 10.96
C HIS A 326 9.73 -4.61 11.52
N LEU A 327 8.47 -4.72 11.08
CA LEU A 327 7.57 -5.80 11.50
C LEU A 327 8.06 -7.19 11.04
N ILE A 328 8.49 -7.32 9.78
CA ILE A 328 9.03 -8.56 9.23
C ILE A 328 10.29 -8.98 9.99
N ALA A 329 11.21 -8.04 10.24
CA ALA A 329 12.45 -8.31 10.97
C ALA A 329 12.18 -8.79 12.41
N MET A 330 11.21 -8.18 13.09
CA MET A 330 10.79 -8.61 14.42
C MET A 330 10.24 -10.04 14.42
N GLU A 331 9.40 -10.41 13.46
CA GLU A 331 8.80 -11.74 13.39
C GLU A 331 9.85 -12.82 13.04
N SER A 332 10.74 -12.54 12.09
CA SER A 332 11.86 -13.42 11.73
C SER A 332 12.75 -13.72 12.94
N ARG A 333 13.10 -12.69 13.73
CA ARG A 333 13.85 -12.86 14.98
C ARG A 333 13.12 -13.74 16.00
N GLN A 334 11.80 -13.55 16.16
CA GLN A 334 11.00 -14.41 17.05
C GLN A 334 10.93 -15.86 16.55
N ALA A 335 10.93 -16.08 15.24
CA ALA A 335 10.95 -17.41 14.65
C ALA A 335 12.30 -18.11 14.87
N GLU A 336 13.41 -17.39 14.69
CA GLU A 336 14.77 -17.87 14.99
C GLU A 336 14.92 -18.25 16.45
N GLU A 337 14.51 -17.39 17.39
CA GLU A 337 14.59 -17.70 18.83
C GLU A 337 13.78 -18.95 19.21
N LYS A 338 12.62 -19.17 18.57
CA LYS A 338 11.83 -20.39 18.77
C LYS A 338 12.52 -21.61 18.18
N ASN A 339 13.15 -21.48 17.03
CA ASN A 339 13.90 -22.57 16.40
C ASN A 339 15.13 -22.94 17.22
N ASP A 340 15.90 -21.95 17.68
CA ASP A 340 17.07 -22.15 18.53
C ASP A 340 16.71 -22.85 19.84
N ARG A 341 15.58 -22.50 20.45
CA ARG A 341 15.06 -23.22 21.63
C ARG A 341 14.74 -24.68 21.31
N LYS A 342 14.15 -24.97 20.15
CA LYS A 342 13.87 -26.35 19.71
C LYS A 342 15.15 -27.13 19.44
N VAL A 343 16.10 -26.53 18.72
CA VAL A 343 17.40 -27.14 18.43
C VAL A 343 18.16 -27.41 19.72
N ASN A 344 18.19 -26.45 20.66
CA ASN A 344 18.83 -26.63 21.96
C ASN A 344 18.15 -27.74 22.77
N SER A 345 16.81 -27.82 22.75
CA SER A 345 16.08 -28.92 23.39
C SER A 345 16.39 -30.28 22.77
N LEU A 346 16.52 -30.37 21.44
CA LEU A 346 16.91 -31.58 20.73
C LEU A 346 18.36 -31.97 21.02
N LEU A 347 19.27 -31.00 21.06
CA LEU A 347 20.66 -31.22 21.45
C LEU A 347 20.77 -31.73 22.88
N LEU A 348 20.00 -31.17 23.82
CA LEU A 348 19.93 -31.65 25.19
C LEU A 348 19.43 -33.10 25.24
N PHE A 349 18.34 -33.41 24.52
CA PHE A 349 17.82 -34.78 24.42
C PHE A 349 18.85 -35.76 23.83
N LEU A 350 19.52 -35.38 22.74
CA LEU A 350 20.56 -36.19 22.12
C LEU A 350 21.77 -36.39 23.05
N THR A 351 22.14 -35.36 23.80
CA THR A 351 23.21 -35.42 24.81
C THR A 351 22.84 -36.38 25.94
N LEU A 352 21.59 -36.37 26.40
CA LEU A 352 21.11 -37.35 27.38
C LEU A 352 21.12 -38.78 26.82
N LEU A 353 20.65 -38.97 25.59
CA LEU A 353 20.61 -40.29 24.94
C LEU A 353 22.02 -40.88 24.76
N THR A 354 22.97 -40.07 24.30
CA THR A 354 24.38 -40.46 24.19
C THR A 354 25.00 -40.75 25.55
N MET A 355 24.65 -39.98 26.59
CA MET A 355 25.09 -40.28 27.95
C MET A 355 24.53 -41.63 28.46
N PHE A 356 23.28 -41.97 28.18
CA PHE A 356 22.72 -43.29 28.52
C PHE A 356 23.38 -44.43 27.73
N SER A 357 23.62 -44.25 26.42
CA SER A 357 24.32 -45.24 25.59
C SER A 357 25.73 -45.51 26.12
N THR A 358 26.50 -44.45 26.41
CA THR A 358 27.86 -44.60 26.95
C THR A 358 27.88 -45.30 28.30
N ILE A 359 26.92 -45.05 29.19
CA ILE A 359 26.77 -45.81 30.45
C ILE A 359 26.50 -47.29 30.16
N TRP A 360 25.60 -47.59 29.22
CA TRP A 360 25.27 -48.96 28.84
C TRP A 360 26.47 -49.70 28.24
N ASP A 361 27.18 -49.07 27.31
CA ASP A 361 28.36 -49.63 26.64
C ASP A 361 29.50 -49.86 27.64
N THR A 362 29.72 -48.90 28.55
CA THR A 362 30.73 -49.04 29.63
C THR A 362 30.37 -50.18 30.58
N THR A 363 29.07 -50.36 30.90
CA THR A 363 28.62 -51.45 31.75
C THR A 363 28.83 -52.81 31.07
N SER A 364 28.53 -52.90 29.77
CA SER A 364 28.72 -54.11 28.98
C SER A 364 30.20 -54.48 28.86
N LEU A 365 31.06 -53.49 28.60
CA LEU A 365 32.52 -53.66 28.50
C LEU A 365 33.13 -54.08 29.85
N LEU A 366 32.67 -53.50 30.95
CA LEU A 366 33.13 -53.93 32.27
C LEU A 366 32.68 -55.37 32.58
N ASN A 367 31.53 -55.83 32.05
CA ASN A 367 31.06 -57.21 32.25
C ASN A 367 31.90 -58.21 31.45
N GLU A 368 32.45 -57.80 30.30
CA GLU A 368 33.44 -58.59 29.56
C GLU A 368 34.80 -58.65 30.28
N LEU A 369 35.23 -57.54 30.91
CA LEU A 369 36.52 -57.47 31.65
C LEU A 369 36.48 -58.17 33.01
N TYR A 370 35.34 -58.10 33.70
CA TYR A 370 35.08 -58.78 34.95
C TYR A 370 33.65 -59.36 34.87
N PRO A 371 33.47 -60.69 34.70
CA PRO A 371 32.15 -61.30 34.53
C PRO A 371 31.40 -61.37 35.86
N TYR A 372 30.96 -60.21 36.35
CA TYR A 372 30.17 -60.10 37.57
C TYR A 372 28.72 -60.55 37.39
N SER A 373 28.26 -60.81 36.15
CA SER A 373 27.05 -61.59 35.89
C SER A 373 27.11 -63.00 36.50
N ASP A 374 28.31 -63.59 36.56
CA ASP A 374 28.50 -64.97 37.00
C ASP A 374 28.74 -65.05 38.51
N TYR A 375 29.34 -64.01 39.10
CA TYR A 375 29.64 -63.95 40.55
C TYR A 375 28.42 -63.61 41.43
N VAL A 376 27.45 -62.85 40.93
CA VAL A 376 26.31 -62.35 41.72
C VAL A 376 25.07 -63.27 41.57
N GLY A 377 25.17 -64.33 40.77
CA GLY A 377 24.11 -65.34 40.61
C GLY A 377 22.86 -64.88 39.84
N SER A 378 22.82 -63.62 39.39
CA SER A 378 21.77 -63.08 38.52
C SER A 378 22.31 -61.94 37.66
N SER A 379 22.22 -62.10 36.35
CA SER A 379 22.62 -61.09 35.36
C SER A 379 21.91 -59.75 35.56
N VAL A 380 20.67 -59.76 36.04
CA VAL A 380 19.86 -58.56 36.27
C VAL A 380 20.37 -57.74 37.46
N ILE A 381 20.83 -58.41 38.52
CA ILE A 381 21.32 -57.73 39.73
C ILE A 381 22.71 -57.15 39.50
N GLY A 382 23.60 -57.91 38.84
CA GLY A 382 24.94 -57.44 38.48
C GLY A 382 24.89 -56.21 37.57
N PHE A 383 24.01 -56.22 36.56
CA PHE A 383 23.85 -55.09 35.65
C PHE A 383 23.32 -53.83 36.35
N ARG A 384 22.37 -53.97 37.30
CA ARG A 384 21.83 -52.86 38.10
C ARG A 384 22.86 -52.24 39.05
N ALA A 385 23.74 -53.06 39.62
CA ALA A 385 24.80 -52.60 40.50
C ALA A 385 25.87 -51.80 39.72
N ALA A 386 26.32 -52.34 38.58
CA ALA A 386 27.34 -51.70 37.74
C ALA A 386 26.83 -50.38 37.13
N THR A 387 25.61 -50.35 36.59
CA THR A 387 24.99 -49.11 36.09
C THR A 387 24.82 -48.05 37.19
N SER A 388 24.39 -48.44 38.39
CA SER A 388 24.28 -47.52 39.54
C SER A 388 25.64 -46.96 39.94
N LEU A 389 26.69 -47.78 39.96
CA LEU A 389 28.03 -47.37 40.37
C LEU A 389 28.66 -46.38 39.37
N ILE A 390 28.52 -46.64 38.06
CA ILE A 390 28.97 -45.72 36.99
C ILE A 390 28.20 -44.41 37.06
N SER A 391 26.88 -44.45 37.25
CA SER A 391 26.05 -43.25 37.38
C SER A 391 26.46 -42.38 38.58
N LEU A 392 26.78 -43.03 39.71
CA LEU A 392 27.24 -42.36 40.94
C LEU A 392 28.62 -41.72 40.74
N LEU A 393 29.51 -42.39 39.99
CA LEU A 393 30.85 -41.90 39.65
C LEU A 393 30.77 -40.67 38.74
N ILE A 394 29.90 -40.69 37.72
CA ILE A 394 29.63 -39.54 36.86
C ILE A 394 29.08 -38.35 37.68
N LEU A 395 28.11 -38.60 38.57
CA LEU A 395 27.55 -37.56 39.45
C LEU A 395 28.61 -36.96 40.40
N ALA A 396 29.48 -37.80 40.97
CA ALA A 396 30.56 -37.35 41.84
C ALA A 396 31.58 -36.47 41.10
N VAL A 397 31.93 -36.83 39.86
CA VAL A 397 32.83 -36.03 39.01
C VAL A 397 32.20 -34.67 38.66
N ILE A 398 30.92 -34.65 38.29
CA ILE A 398 30.19 -33.40 37.97
C ILE A 398 30.11 -32.49 39.20
N SER A 399 29.75 -33.04 40.37
CA SER A 399 29.70 -32.29 41.63
C SER A 399 31.08 -31.73 42.02
N GLY A 400 32.13 -32.52 41.83
CA GLY A 400 33.51 -32.10 42.07
C GLY A 400 33.94 -30.93 41.17
N ILE A 401 33.57 -30.95 39.90
CA ILE A 401 33.85 -29.86 38.94
C ILE A 401 33.06 -28.59 39.31
N PHE A 402 31.78 -28.71 39.68
CA PHE A 402 30.95 -27.57 40.08
C PHE A 402 31.45 -26.91 41.38
N LEU A 403 31.87 -27.71 42.36
CA LEU A 403 32.45 -27.22 43.62
C LEU A 403 33.80 -26.53 43.40
N ARG A 404 34.59 -26.96 42.41
CA ARG A 404 35.87 -26.32 42.07
C ARG A 404 35.67 -24.98 41.36
N ARG A 405 34.65 -24.85 40.50
CA ARG A 405 34.30 -23.58 39.82
C ARG A 405 33.76 -22.50 40.75
N ARG A 406 33.22 -22.85 41.91
CA ARG A 406 32.75 -21.88 42.94
C ARG A 406 33.86 -21.30 43.82
N LYS A 407 35.09 -21.83 43.73
CA LYS A 407 36.26 -21.42 44.52
C LYS A 407 37.24 -20.51 43.76
N ILE A 408 36.89 -20.11 42.54
CA ILE A 408 37.52 -19.04 41.76
C ILE A 408 36.46 -17.96 41.61
#